data_AF-A0A0F2RC78-F1
#
_entry.id   AF-A0A0F2RC78-F1
#
_cell.length_a   1.000
_cell.length_b   1.000
_cell.length_c   1.000
_cell.angle_alpha   90.00
_cell.angle_beta   90.00
_cell.angle_gamma   90.00
#
_symmetry.space_group_name_H-M   'P 1'
#
loop_
_entity.id
_entity.type
_entity.pdbx_description
1 polymer ?
#
loop_
_entity_poly.entity_id
_entity_poly.type
_entity_poly.pdbx_seq_one_letter_code
_entity_poly.pdbx_strand_id
1 'polypeptide(L)'
;MGKVTRKRYSAEFKAKVALEAIKGEQTVAELAARHGIHQTMIATWKRQAIEGMAATFSGKAEAAKDAGAAEVEKLHAKIGQLVVERDFLSKAFGR
;
A
#
# COMPACT_ATOMS: atom_id res chain seq x y z
N MET A 1 15.88 -10.25 28.62
CA MET A 1 16.16 -10.23 27.17
C MET A 1 15.60 -8.93 26.58
N GLY A 2 16.46 -8.03 26.08
CA GLY A 2 16.01 -6.76 25.50
C GLY A 2 15.24 -6.98 24.21
N LYS A 3 14.16 -6.24 23.99
CA LYS A 3 13.41 -6.27 22.72
C LYS A 3 14.33 -5.81 21.58
N VAL A 4 14.68 -6.71 20.67
CA VAL A 4 15.35 -6.35 19.42
C VAL A 4 14.35 -5.59 18.54
N THR A 5 14.46 -4.27 18.49
CA THR A 5 13.66 -3.43 17.60
C THR A 5 14.22 -3.54 16.18
N ARG A 6 13.48 -4.23 15.30
CA ARG A 6 13.85 -4.31 13.88
C ARG A 6 13.83 -2.91 13.26
N LYS A 7 14.95 -2.52 12.64
CA LYS A 7 15.05 -1.29 11.86
C LYS A 7 14.05 -1.35 10.71
N ARG A 8 13.16 -0.36 10.63
CA ARG A 8 12.16 -0.23 9.56
C ARG A 8 12.68 0.74 8.50
N TYR A 9 12.56 0.37 7.24
CA TYR A 9 12.90 1.19 6.08
C TYR A 9 11.63 1.68 5.39
N SER A 10 11.62 2.93 4.91
CA SER A 10 10.50 3.48 4.15
C SER A 10 10.31 2.75 2.82
N ALA A 11 9.10 2.80 2.27
CA ALA A 11 8.79 2.19 0.97
C ALA A 11 9.65 2.80 -0.15
N GLU A 12 9.79 4.12 -0.16
CA GLU A 12 10.63 4.88 -1.11
C GLU A 12 12.08 4.42 -1.09
N PHE A 13 12.65 4.23 0.11
CA PHE A 13 14.02 3.80 0.25
C PHE A 13 14.23 2.37 -0.28
N LYS A 14 13.32 1.45 0.05
CA LYS A 14 13.34 0.09 -0.49
C LYS A 14 13.25 0.09 -2.03
N ALA A 15 12.37 0.92 -2.59
CA ALA A 15 12.20 1.04 -4.03
C ALA A 15 13.48 1.57 -4.71
N LYS A 16 14.11 2.61 -4.14
CA LYS A 16 15.36 3.17 -4.65
C LYS A 16 16.48 2.12 -4.67
N VAL A 17 16.69 1.42 -3.56
CA VAL A 17 17.74 0.40 -3.44
C VAL A 17 17.44 -0.80 -4.36
N ALA A 18 16.18 -1.21 -4.47
CA ALA A 18 15.79 -2.27 -5.41
C ALA A 18 16.04 -1.88 -6.86
N LEU A 19 15.75 -0.63 -7.24
CA LEU A 19 15.99 -0.11 -8.58
C LEU A 19 17.49 -0.03 -8.91
N GLU A 20 18.32 0.45 -7.98
CA GLU A 20 19.78 0.43 -8.13
C GLU A 20 20.30 -1.01 -8.32
N ALA A 21 19.75 -1.97 -7.56
CA ALA A 21 20.10 -3.39 -7.69
C ALA A 21 19.58 -4.05 -8.97
N ILE A 22 18.50 -3.54 -9.59
CA ILE A 22 17.98 -3.99 -10.89
C ILE A 22 18.84 -3.43 -12.02
N LYS A 23 19.22 -2.14 -11.95
CA LYS A 23 20.10 -1.50 -12.94
C LYS A 23 21.46 -2.20 -13.06
N GLY A 24 21.99 -2.71 -11.96
CA GLY A 24 23.22 -3.50 -11.95
C GLY A 24 24.51 -2.68 -12.12
N GLU A 25 24.44 -1.35 -11.99
CA GLU A 25 25.60 -0.45 -12.04
C GLU A 25 26.56 -0.65 -10.84
N GLN A 26 26.04 -1.16 -9.72
CA GLN A 26 26.80 -1.50 -8.51
C GLN A 26 26.46 -2.92 -8.10
N THR A 27 27.43 -3.62 -7.52
CA THR A 27 27.18 -4.95 -6.97
C THR A 27 26.30 -4.87 -5.72
N VAL A 28 25.63 -5.98 -5.37
CA VAL A 28 24.82 -6.05 -4.13
C VAL A 28 25.68 -5.78 -2.89
N ALA A 29 26.97 -6.15 -2.92
CA ALA A 29 27.92 -5.91 -1.85
C ALA A 29 28.27 -4.41 -1.72
N GLU A 30 28.46 -3.71 -2.82
CA GLU A 30 28.69 -2.26 -2.83
C GLU A 30 27.47 -1.49 -2.35
N LEU A 31 26.26 -1.88 -2.80
CA LEU A 31 25.01 -1.29 -2.33
C LEU A 31 24.79 -1.54 -0.83
N ALA A 32 25.16 -2.73 -0.35
CA ALA A 32 25.12 -3.08 1.06
C ALA A 32 26.04 -2.18 1.90
N ALA A 33 27.27 -1.96 1.43
CA ALA A 33 28.23 -1.07 2.09
C ALA A 33 27.76 0.39 2.05
N ARG A 34 27.29 0.87 0.88
CA ARG A 34 26.87 2.27 0.67
C ARG A 34 25.69 2.67 1.54
N HIS A 35 24.69 1.80 1.63
CA HIS A 35 23.45 2.10 2.35
C HIS A 35 23.43 1.53 3.78
N GLY A 36 24.47 0.79 4.18
CA GLY A 36 24.55 0.14 5.49
C GLY A 36 23.47 -0.94 5.69
N ILE A 37 23.18 -1.71 4.64
CA ILE A 37 22.09 -2.69 4.58
C ILE A 37 22.68 -4.08 4.35
N HIS A 38 22.13 -5.10 5.00
CA HIS A 38 22.52 -6.47 4.71
C HIS A 38 22.14 -6.89 3.28
N GLN A 39 23.05 -7.58 2.59
CA GLN A 39 22.91 -8.03 1.18
C GLN A 39 21.60 -8.80 0.93
N THR A 40 21.19 -9.65 1.87
CA THR A 40 19.93 -10.41 1.80
C THR A 40 18.69 -9.52 1.72
N MET A 41 18.70 -8.35 2.39
CA MET A 41 17.56 -7.42 2.31
C MET A 41 17.47 -6.80 0.91
N ILE A 42 18.61 -6.44 0.32
CA ILE A 42 18.68 -5.88 -1.03
C ILE A 42 18.17 -6.92 -2.05
N ALA A 43 18.63 -8.17 -1.94
CA ALA A 43 18.14 -9.26 -2.79
C ALA A 43 16.63 -9.48 -2.64
N THR A 44 16.12 -9.42 -1.40
CA THR A 44 14.68 -9.53 -1.12
C THR A 44 13.89 -8.41 -1.78
N TRP A 45 14.32 -7.16 -1.64
CA TRP A 45 13.62 -6.01 -2.23
C TRP A 45 13.72 -5.99 -3.75
N LYS A 46 14.87 -6.40 -4.31
CA LYS A 46 15.02 -6.60 -5.76
C LYS A 46 14.00 -7.59 -6.29
N ARG A 47 13.87 -8.75 -5.64
CA ARG A 47 12.88 -9.77 -6.02
C ARG A 47 11.45 -9.24 -5.90
N GLN A 48 11.10 -8.61 -4.77
CA GLN A 48 9.77 -8.02 -4.56
C GLN A 48 9.43 -6.97 -5.62
N ALA A 49 10.41 -6.14 -6.00
CA ALA A 49 10.22 -5.14 -7.04
C ALA A 49 9.93 -5.79 -8.40
N ILE A 50 10.68 -6.84 -8.79
CA ILE A 50 10.47 -7.57 -10.05
C ILE A 50 9.11 -8.27 -10.07
N GLU A 51 8.77 -9.01 -9.01
CA GLU A 51 7.49 -9.73 -8.89
C GLU A 51 6.29 -8.76 -8.89
N GLY A 52 6.42 -7.62 -8.19
CA GLY A 52 5.38 -6.59 -8.11
C GLY A 52 5.26 -5.71 -9.35
N MET A 53 6.30 -5.64 -10.20
CA MET A 53 6.35 -4.72 -11.35
C MET A 53 5.24 -5.00 -12.36
N ALA A 54 4.99 -6.28 -12.68
CA ALA A 54 3.92 -6.66 -13.59
C ALA A 54 2.53 -6.25 -13.07
N ALA A 55 2.32 -6.31 -11.75
CA ALA A 55 1.07 -5.89 -11.13
C ALA A 55 0.85 -4.37 -11.29
N THR A 56 1.90 -3.57 -11.18
CA THR A 56 1.85 -2.11 -11.40
C THR A 56 1.38 -1.76 -12.81
N PHE A 57 1.81 -2.51 -13.83
CA PHE A 57 1.39 -2.28 -15.22
C PHE A 57 0.04 -2.92 -15.58
N SER A 58 -0.49 -3.82 -14.74
CA SER A 58 -1.73 -4.54 -15.01
C SER A 58 -3.02 -3.71 -14.87
N GLY A 59 -2.93 -2.48 -14.37
CA GLY A 59 -4.10 -1.62 -14.10
C GLY A 59 -5.03 -2.11 -13.00
N LYS A 60 -4.82 -3.31 -12.44
CA LYS A 60 -5.66 -3.91 -11.39
C LYS A 60 -5.74 -3.05 -10.13
N ALA A 61 -4.67 -2.33 -9.80
CA ALA A 61 -4.65 -1.43 -8.65
C ALA A 61 -5.60 -0.25 -8.82
N GLU A 62 -5.70 0.32 -10.03
CA GLU A 62 -6.66 1.40 -10.33
C GLU A 62 -8.09 0.86 -10.38
N ALA A 63 -8.31 -0.29 -11.04
CA ALA A 63 -9.62 -0.94 -11.04
C ALA A 63 -10.14 -1.28 -9.63
N ALA A 64 -9.24 -1.67 -8.71
CA ALA A 64 -9.60 -1.91 -7.31
C ALA A 64 -9.95 -0.62 -6.55
N LYS A 65 -9.28 0.51 -6.85
CA LYS A 65 -9.66 1.82 -6.29
C LYS A 65 -11.02 2.27 -6.79
N ASP A 66 -11.29 2.10 -8.08
CA ASP A 66 -12.57 2.48 -8.69
C ASP A 66 -13.73 1.65 -8.11
N ALA A 67 -13.53 0.34 -7.93
CA ALA A 67 -14.50 -0.52 -7.27
C ALA A 67 -14.77 -0.08 -5.82
N GLY A 68 -13.73 0.33 -5.09
CA GLY A 68 -13.87 0.89 -3.74
C GLY A 68 -14.64 2.21 -3.73
N ALA A 69 -14.40 3.09 -4.69
CA ALA A 69 -15.11 4.37 -4.81
C ALA A 69 -16.62 4.16 -5.08
N ALA A 70 -16.96 3.23 -5.97
CA ALA A 70 -18.35 2.88 -6.26
C ALA A 70 -19.08 2.29 -5.04
N GLU A 71 -18.39 1.49 -4.22
CA GLU A 71 -18.96 0.96 -2.98
C GLU A 71 -19.18 2.06 -1.93
N VAL A 72 -18.22 2.97 -1.79
CA VAL A 72 -18.34 4.13 -0.89
C VAL A 72 -19.54 5.01 -1.28
N GLU A 73 -19.76 5.25 -2.58
CA GLU A 73 -20.92 5.99 -3.05
C GLU A 73 -22.24 5.31 -2.69
N LYS A 74 -22.36 3.99 -2.91
CA LYS A 74 -23.55 3.22 -2.52
C LYS A 74 -23.81 3.28 -1.02
N LEU A 75 -22.77 3.16 -0.21
CA LEU A 75 -22.87 3.24 1.25
C LEU A 75 -23.31 4.64 1.69
N HIS A 76 -22.77 5.71 1.10
CA HIS A 76 -23.22 7.07 1.37
C HIS A 76 -24.68 7.31 0.98
N ALA A 77 -25.12 6.80 -0.17
CA ALA A 77 -26.52 6.88 -0.57
C ALA A 77 -27.44 6.14 0.43
N LYS A 78 -27.01 4.96 0.91
CA LYS A 78 -27.78 4.20 1.89
C LYS A 78 -27.86 4.91 3.24
N ILE A 79 -26.76 5.53 3.69
CA ILE A 79 -26.76 6.36 4.89
C ILE A 79 -27.76 7.52 4.73
N GLY A 80 -27.75 8.21 3.59
CA GLY A 80 -28.71 9.29 3.30
C GLY A 80 -30.17 8.81 3.35
N GLN A 81 -30.46 7.67 2.72
CA GLN A 81 -31.79 7.04 2.78
C GLN A 81 -32.22 6.75 4.23
N LEU A 82 -31.34 6.12 5.01
CA LEU A 82 -31.62 5.78 6.41
C LEU A 82 -31.81 7.02 7.28
N VAL A 83 -31.07 8.10 7.01
CA VAL A 83 -31.25 9.38 7.72
C VAL A 83 -32.64 9.95 7.45
N VAL A 84 -33.08 9.99 6.18
CA VAL A 84 -34.42 10.46 5.80
C VAL A 84 -35.52 9.58 6.40
N GLU A 85 -35.39 8.26 6.32
CA GLU A 85 -36.35 7.32 6.91
C GLU A 85 -36.44 7.51 8.43
N ARG A 86 -35.31 7.64 9.12
CA ARG A 86 -35.25 7.89 10.57
C ARG A 86 -35.90 9.21 10.94
N ASP A 87 -35.61 10.28 10.20
CA ASP A 87 -36.20 11.61 10.45
C ASP A 87 -37.71 11.61 10.21
N PHE A 88 -38.17 10.91 9.17
CA PHE A 88 -39.58 10.72 8.90
C PHE A 88 -40.28 9.96 10.03
N LEU A 89 -39.71 8.84 10.47
CA LEU A 89 -40.26 8.03 11.57
C LEU A 89 -40.27 8.81 12.88
N SER A 90 -39.20 9.55 13.21
CA SER A 90 -39.16 10.39 14.41
C SER A 90 -40.27 11.44 14.41
N LYS A 91 -40.48 12.14 13.28
CA LYS A 91 -41.56 13.12 13.12
C LYS A 91 -42.94 12.47 13.19
N ALA A 92 -43.14 11.32 12.56
CA ALA A 92 -44.42 10.63 12.52
C ALA A 92 -44.84 10.05 13.89
N PHE A 93 -43.87 9.57 14.67
CA PHE A 93 -44.12 8.95 15.98
C PHE A 93 -43.94 9.92 17.17
N GLY A 94 -43.78 11.22 16.92
CA GLY A 94 -43.91 12.27 17.95
C GLY A 94 -43.01 12.09 19.18
N ARG A 95 -41.75 11.69 18.98
CA ARG A 95 -40.68 11.89 19.97
C ARG A 95 -39.77 13.02 19.54
#